data_AF-A0A315VNU1-F1
#
_entry.id   AF-A0A315VNU1-F1
#
_cell.length_a   1.000
_cell.length_b   1.000
_cell.length_c   1.000
_cell.angle_alpha   90.00
_cell.angle_beta   90.00
_cell.angle_gamma   90.00
#
_symmetry.space_group_name_H-M   'P 1'
#
loop_
_entity.id
_entity.type
_entity.pdbx_description
1 polymer ?
#
loop_
_entity_poly.entity_id
_entity_poly.type
_entity_poly.pdbx_seq_one_letter_code
_entity_poly.pdbx_strand_id
1 'polypeptide(L)'
;MSPSTSPRFFTEREVARHSTKDSCWVLLGTRVYDVTAFLRMHPGGEALIRSRAGKDLTQVMEGPPHRHSPNARRWLEQYYIGELDRESGAEEVQDSGEPDCTWQVIQLLDSGVLDQGDVEELQNTGPPGPGVPSPALKIEMDGRVAVTLRVRRKASEQAAEKSAEKTSKMEDEDENSPYKLCSSVDLDKHRTQTNTLTMRLLPERLTLCCHLLEGICSSYLKLGCASVQDLVDWRKPLAWQVGNLREKYDAWVHQPVDKPIRLFGNPFMEAATKTYWVPVVWLPIVFYFGWQCYTTLAQGNTRIELTSGRRQYCVMLLMPHKQYLHRCLSGFADFSVPIPKHAFPVLFMMGWFLWTFIEYCIHRFVFHMKPPAHNYYLITIHFLLHGQHHKSPYDGSRLVFPPGLASIVVGLFYMSLCKTLPETLAVSVFVGGLCGYVVYDMIHYYLHYGSPKRGSYLYSLKAYHVKHHFEHQRSGFGITTTFWDHPFNTVIPDEKF
;
A
#
# COMPACT_ATOMS: atom_id res chain seq x y z
N MET A 1 -26.57 4.13 -13.30
CA MET A 1 -27.10 2.76 -13.14
C MET A 1 -26.00 1.80 -13.56
N SER A 2 -25.27 1.23 -12.60
CA SER A 2 -24.35 0.11 -12.86
C SER A 2 -25.19 -1.14 -13.13
N PRO A 3 -24.85 -1.98 -14.12
CA PRO A 3 -25.62 -3.18 -14.39
C PRO A 3 -25.52 -4.11 -13.17
N SER A 4 -26.66 -4.47 -12.59
CA SER A 4 -26.77 -5.54 -11.60
C SER A 4 -26.54 -6.87 -12.30
N THR A 5 -25.27 -7.21 -12.53
CA THR A 5 -24.91 -8.57 -12.97
C THR A 5 -25.13 -9.48 -11.78
N SER A 6 -26.04 -10.45 -11.91
CA SER A 6 -26.17 -11.53 -10.93
C SER A 6 -24.81 -12.19 -10.70
N PRO A 7 -24.46 -12.55 -9.44
CA PRO A 7 -23.19 -13.20 -9.16
C PRO A 7 -23.10 -14.51 -9.94
N ARG A 8 -21.94 -14.74 -10.57
CA ARG A 8 -21.63 -16.05 -11.17
C ARG A 8 -21.34 -17.03 -10.05
N PHE A 9 -21.72 -18.29 -10.25
CA PHE A 9 -21.49 -19.35 -9.29
C PHE A 9 -20.44 -20.33 -9.85
N PHE A 10 -19.50 -20.73 -9.00
CA PHE A 10 -18.39 -21.61 -9.36
C PHE A 10 -18.31 -22.81 -8.42
N THR A 11 -17.86 -23.97 -8.90
CA THR A 11 -17.63 -25.14 -8.03
C THR A 11 -16.21 -25.14 -7.46
N GLU A 12 -15.97 -25.80 -6.32
CA GLU A 12 -14.62 -25.91 -5.75
C GLU A 12 -13.64 -26.58 -6.72
N ARG A 13 -14.10 -27.58 -7.47
CA ARG A 13 -13.30 -28.26 -8.50
C ARG A 13 -12.91 -27.32 -9.63
N GLU A 14 -13.78 -26.40 -10.01
CA GLU A 14 -13.47 -25.39 -11.01
C GLU A 14 -12.41 -24.44 -10.49
N VAL A 15 -12.60 -23.88 -9.29
CA VAL A 15 -11.64 -22.95 -8.67
C VAL A 15 -10.27 -23.61 -8.49
N ALA A 16 -10.21 -24.89 -8.09
CA ALA A 16 -8.97 -25.63 -7.92
C ALA A 16 -8.16 -25.82 -9.23
N ARG A 17 -8.80 -25.76 -10.41
CA ARG A 17 -8.10 -25.83 -11.71
C ARG A 17 -7.29 -24.56 -12.00
N HIS A 18 -7.67 -23.44 -11.39
CA HIS A 18 -6.97 -22.16 -11.54
C HIS A 18 -5.83 -22.04 -10.51
N SER A 19 -4.80 -22.87 -10.68
CA SER A 19 -3.64 -22.98 -9.78
C SER A 19 -2.29 -22.64 -10.44
N THR A 20 -2.31 -22.04 -11.63
CA THR A 20 -1.10 -21.69 -12.39
C THR A 20 -0.76 -20.20 -12.28
N LYS A 21 0.41 -19.79 -12.78
CA LYS A 21 0.82 -18.38 -12.78
C LYS A 21 -0.06 -17.50 -13.66
N ASP A 22 -0.54 -18.05 -14.76
CA ASP A 22 -1.36 -17.35 -15.74
C ASP A 22 -2.87 -17.54 -15.46
N SER A 23 -3.20 -18.29 -14.41
CA SER A 23 -4.56 -18.48 -13.92
C SER A 23 -4.56 -18.95 -12.46
N CYS A 24 -4.72 -18.00 -11.54
CA CYS A 24 -4.62 -18.19 -10.09
C CYS A 24 -5.86 -17.63 -9.39
N TRP A 25 -6.75 -18.52 -8.96
CA TRP A 25 -7.94 -18.15 -8.20
C TRP A 25 -7.78 -18.51 -6.73
N VAL A 26 -8.47 -17.77 -5.86
CA VAL A 26 -8.45 -17.98 -4.41
C VAL A 26 -9.85 -17.77 -3.83
N LEU A 27 -10.10 -18.36 -2.67
CA LEU A 27 -11.37 -18.27 -1.96
C LEU A 27 -11.23 -17.39 -0.71
N LEU A 28 -12.30 -16.69 -0.35
CA LEU A 28 -12.47 -16.06 0.96
C LEU A 28 -13.89 -16.39 1.46
N GLY A 29 -14.02 -17.46 2.24
CA GLY A 29 -15.32 -18.00 2.62
C GLY A 29 -16.08 -18.54 1.40
N THR A 30 -17.18 -17.89 1.02
CA THR A 30 -17.96 -18.26 -0.19
C THR A 30 -17.53 -17.50 -1.44
N ARG A 31 -16.69 -16.47 -1.33
CA ARG A 31 -16.36 -15.59 -2.45
C ARG A 31 -15.16 -16.11 -3.23
N VAL A 32 -15.24 -15.98 -4.55
CA VAL A 32 -14.20 -16.40 -5.50
C VAL A 32 -13.51 -15.18 -6.10
N TYR A 33 -12.18 -15.19 -6.09
CA TYR A 33 -11.36 -14.08 -6.59
C TYR A 33 -10.33 -14.57 -7.61
N ASP A 34 -10.22 -13.86 -8.74
CA ASP A 34 -9.16 -14.06 -9.72
C ASP A 34 -7.97 -13.12 -9.44
N VAL A 35 -6.99 -13.61 -8.69
CA VAL A 35 -5.81 -12.84 -8.29
C VAL A 35 -4.64 -12.99 -9.26
N THR A 36 -4.87 -13.51 -10.47
CA THR A 36 -3.82 -13.75 -11.48
C THR A 36 -3.01 -12.49 -11.76
N ALA A 37 -3.68 -11.35 -12.02
CA ALA A 37 -3.02 -10.08 -12.26
C ALA A 37 -2.29 -9.55 -11.00
N PHE A 38 -2.85 -9.82 -9.81
CA PHE A 38 -2.31 -9.37 -8.52
C PHE A 38 -1.05 -10.11 -8.07
N LEU A 39 -0.78 -11.32 -8.58
CA LEU A 39 0.36 -12.15 -8.16
C LEU A 39 1.69 -11.40 -8.10
N ARG A 40 2.01 -10.61 -9.14
CA ARG A 40 3.27 -9.86 -9.24
C ARG A 40 3.31 -8.61 -8.35
N MET A 41 2.13 -8.19 -7.92
CA MET A 41 1.83 -6.96 -7.21
C MET A 41 1.82 -7.19 -5.68
N HIS A 42 1.69 -8.45 -5.26
CA HIS A 42 1.66 -8.82 -3.85
C HIS A 42 2.97 -8.44 -3.10
N PRO A 43 2.88 -7.66 -1.98
CA PRO A 43 4.05 -7.22 -1.22
C PRO A 43 4.94 -8.36 -0.73
N GLY A 44 4.33 -9.48 -0.30
CA GLY A 44 5.05 -10.67 0.15
C GLY A 44 5.67 -11.50 -0.98
N GLY A 45 5.38 -11.16 -2.24
CA GLY A 45 5.83 -11.85 -3.44
C GLY A 45 4.83 -12.90 -3.96
N GLU A 46 4.96 -13.20 -5.26
CA GLU A 46 4.09 -14.12 -6.02
C GLU A 46 4.02 -15.53 -5.40
N ALA A 47 5.15 -16.04 -4.89
CA ALA A 47 5.26 -17.41 -4.39
C ALA A 47 4.30 -17.73 -3.24
N LEU A 48 4.01 -16.74 -2.37
CA LEU A 48 3.13 -16.92 -1.21
C LEU A 48 1.68 -17.14 -1.62
N ILE A 49 1.19 -16.38 -2.61
CA ILE A 49 -0.17 -16.55 -3.12
C ILE A 49 -0.26 -17.85 -3.93
N ARG A 50 0.73 -18.12 -4.79
CA ARG A 50 0.74 -19.34 -5.62
C ARG A 50 0.68 -20.63 -4.82
N SER A 51 1.34 -20.69 -3.66
CA SER A 51 1.26 -21.85 -2.76
C SER A 51 -0.15 -22.13 -2.21
N ARG A 52 -1.06 -21.15 -2.34
CA ARG A 52 -2.44 -21.17 -1.85
C ARG A 52 -3.49 -21.02 -2.96
N ALA A 53 -3.07 -21.13 -4.23
CA ALA A 53 -4.01 -21.09 -5.34
C ALA A 53 -5.03 -22.24 -5.24
N GLY A 54 -6.30 -21.94 -5.53
CA GLY A 54 -7.42 -22.86 -5.38
C GLY A 54 -7.90 -23.09 -3.94
N LYS A 55 -7.37 -22.37 -2.94
CA LYS A 55 -7.68 -22.58 -1.51
C LYS A 55 -8.34 -21.35 -0.86
N ASP A 56 -8.96 -21.58 0.30
CA ASP A 56 -9.52 -20.54 1.16
C ASP A 56 -8.43 -19.81 1.95
N LEU A 57 -8.43 -18.48 1.85
CA LEU A 57 -7.48 -17.56 2.47
C LEU A 57 -8.00 -16.95 3.77
N THR A 58 -9.22 -17.28 4.23
CA THR A 58 -9.88 -16.62 5.38
C THR A 58 -8.97 -16.58 6.62
N GLN A 59 -8.33 -17.70 6.95
CA GLN A 59 -7.39 -17.76 8.08
C GLN A 59 -6.11 -16.96 7.82
N VAL A 60 -5.60 -16.97 6.59
CA VAL A 60 -4.35 -16.30 6.20
C VAL A 60 -4.51 -14.78 6.18
N MET A 61 -5.71 -14.28 5.88
CA MET A 61 -6.00 -12.84 5.89
C MET A 61 -5.95 -12.25 7.30
N GLU A 62 -6.29 -13.03 8.34
CA GLU A 62 -6.17 -12.65 9.75
C GLU A 62 -4.81 -13.06 10.37
N GLY A 63 -4.05 -13.94 9.70
CA GLY A 63 -2.69 -14.36 10.05
C GLY A 63 -2.64 -15.75 10.72
N PRO A 64 -1.43 -16.36 10.85
CA PRO A 64 -0.08 -15.89 10.47
C PRO A 64 0.25 -15.99 8.96
N PRO A 65 1.27 -15.26 8.43
CA PRO A 65 2.36 -14.55 9.14
C PRO A 65 2.07 -13.09 9.56
N HIS A 66 1.16 -12.39 8.90
CA HIS A 66 0.69 -11.05 9.29
C HIS A 66 -0.80 -10.93 9.04
N ARG A 67 -1.41 -9.92 9.68
CA ARG A 67 -2.80 -9.55 9.45
C ARG A 67 -2.87 -8.53 8.33
N HIS A 68 -3.74 -8.77 7.36
CA HIS A 68 -3.93 -7.85 6.24
C HIS A 68 -4.77 -6.64 6.68
N SER A 69 -4.36 -5.44 6.27
CA SER A 69 -5.06 -4.18 6.59
C SER A 69 -6.45 -4.11 5.93
N PRO A 70 -7.36 -3.24 6.41
CA PRO A 70 -8.65 -3.01 5.76
C PRO A 70 -8.54 -2.58 4.29
N ASN A 71 -7.47 -1.84 3.94
CA ASN A 71 -7.21 -1.45 2.56
C ASN A 71 -6.87 -2.65 1.68
N ALA A 72 -6.09 -3.61 2.18
CA ALA A 72 -5.77 -4.84 1.44
C ALA A 72 -7.04 -5.66 1.13
N ARG A 73 -8.01 -5.71 2.06
CA ARG A 73 -9.30 -6.36 1.82
C ARG A 73 -10.13 -5.64 0.77
N ARG A 74 -10.22 -4.31 0.84
CA ARG A 74 -10.90 -3.51 -0.21
C ARG A 74 -10.24 -3.67 -1.58
N TRP A 75 -8.93 -3.86 -1.62
CA TRP A 75 -8.21 -4.13 -2.85
C TRP A 75 -8.55 -5.51 -3.43
N LEU A 76 -8.59 -6.54 -2.59
CA LEU A 76 -9.00 -7.89 -2.99
C LEU A 76 -10.39 -7.90 -3.67
N GLU A 77 -11.33 -7.06 -3.21
CA GLU A 77 -12.66 -6.92 -3.81
C GLU A 77 -12.65 -6.52 -5.30
N GLN A 78 -11.56 -5.93 -5.81
CA GLN A 78 -11.42 -5.63 -7.23
C GLN A 78 -11.25 -6.88 -8.11
N TYR A 79 -10.85 -7.99 -7.50
CA TYR A 79 -10.62 -9.29 -8.17
C TYR A 79 -11.79 -10.25 -8.01
N TYR A 80 -12.90 -9.82 -7.39
CA TYR A 80 -14.08 -10.65 -7.18
C TYR A 80 -14.72 -11.04 -8.51
N ILE A 81 -14.95 -12.34 -8.72
CA ILE A 81 -15.55 -12.88 -9.96
C ILE A 81 -16.90 -13.57 -9.73
N GLY A 82 -17.23 -13.94 -8.49
CA GLY A 82 -18.50 -14.60 -8.14
C GLY A 82 -18.47 -15.33 -6.81
N GLU A 83 -19.51 -16.12 -6.55
CA GLU A 83 -19.68 -16.91 -5.33
C GLU A 83 -19.45 -18.41 -5.63
N LEU A 84 -19.18 -19.16 -4.57
CA LEU A 84 -19.04 -20.61 -4.61
C LEU A 84 -20.42 -21.27 -4.53
N ASP A 85 -20.71 -22.18 -5.45
CA ASP A 85 -21.88 -23.04 -5.40
C ASP A 85 -21.64 -24.17 -4.40
N ARG A 86 -22.29 -24.09 -3.24
CA ARG A 86 -22.23 -25.13 -2.21
C ARG A 86 -23.34 -26.18 -2.34
N GLU A 87 -24.27 -26.02 -3.28
CA GLU A 87 -25.41 -26.93 -3.43
C GLU A 87 -25.10 -28.13 -4.36
N SER A 88 -24.03 -28.06 -5.16
CA SER A 88 -23.64 -29.13 -6.10
C SER A 88 -22.67 -30.18 -5.54
N GLY A 89 -22.36 -30.14 -4.24
CA GLY A 89 -21.47 -31.07 -3.53
C GLY A 89 -22.18 -32.09 -2.62
N ALA A 90 -23.49 -31.99 -2.43
CA ALA A 90 -24.28 -33.03 -1.80
C ALA A 90 -24.69 -34.04 -2.88
N GLU A 91 -23.84 -35.03 -3.16
CA GLU A 91 -24.39 -36.28 -3.70
C GLU A 91 -25.46 -36.76 -2.72
N GLU A 92 -26.68 -36.96 -3.21
CA GLU A 92 -27.78 -37.56 -2.46
C GLU A 92 -27.29 -38.88 -1.86
N VAL A 93 -26.97 -38.85 -0.56
CA VAL A 93 -26.92 -40.08 0.23
C VAL A 93 -28.36 -40.56 0.26
N GLN A 94 -28.65 -41.59 -0.53
CA GLN A 94 -29.90 -42.33 -0.43
C GLN A 94 -30.08 -42.78 1.02
N ASP A 95 -31.11 -42.23 1.63
CA ASP A 95 -31.67 -42.65 2.91
C ASP A 95 -31.95 -44.16 2.85
N SER A 96 -31.03 -44.94 3.40
CA SER A 96 -31.29 -46.28 3.88
C SER A 96 -30.96 -46.25 5.36
N GLY A 97 -32.01 -46.26 6.17
CA GLY A 97 -31.95 -45.92 7.57
C GLY A 97 -31.03 -46.83 8.39
N GLU A 98 -30.17 -46.18 9.18
CA GLU A 98 -29.93 -46.41 10.61
C GLU A 98 -28.97 -45.31 11.12
N PRO A 99 -29.20 -44.69 12.30
CA PRO A 99 -28.26 -43.71 12.83
C PRO A 99 -27.04 -44.46 13.41
N ASP A 100 -25.94 -44.48 12.65
CA ASP A 100 -24.67 -45.02 13.12
C ASP A 100 -24.02 -44.04 14.11
N CYS A 101 -24.07 -44.40 15.40
CA CYS A 101 -23.56 -43.63 16.55
C CYS A 101 -22.02 -43.50 16.60
N THR A 102 -21.29 -43.90 15.56
CA THR A 102 -19.82 -43.88 15.52
C THR A 102 -19.22 -42.47 15.37
N TRP A 103 -19.94 -41.49 14.80
CA TRP A 103 -19.40 -40.14 14.57
C TRP A 103 -19.25 -39.28 15.83
N GLN A 104 -20.09 -39.48 16.85
CA GLN A 104 -19.98 -38.73 18.12
C GLN A 104 -18.77 -39.18 18.97
N VAL A 105 -18.32 -40.42 18.79
CA VAL A 105 -17.16 -40.97 19.52
C VAL A 105 -15.84 -40.41 18.97
N ILE A 106 -15.75 -40.19 17.65
CA ILE A 106 -14.55 -39.63 17.00
C ILE A 106 -14.36 -38.15 17.38
N GLN A 107 -15.43 -37.36 17.49
CA GLN A 107 -15.34 -35.97 17.94
C GLN A 107 -14.92 -35.83 19.42
N LEU A 108 -15.22 -36.83 20.26
CA LEU A 108 -14.82 -36.81 21.67
C LEU A 108 -13.35 -37.22 21.86
N LEU A 109 -12.82 -38.12 21.01
CA LEU A 109 -11.40 -38.48 20.98
C LEU A 109 -10.51 -37.30 20.55
N ASP A 110 -10.90 -36.55 19.53
CA ASP A 110 -10.17 -35.34 19.08
C ASP A 110 -10.23 -34.17 20.08
N SER A 111 -11.14 -34.25 21.06
CA SER A 111 -11.29 -33.26 22.14
C SER A 111 -10.49 -33.58 23.41
N GLY A 112 -9.87 -34.77 23.49
CA GLY A 112 -8.97 -35.18 24.58
C GLY A 112 -9.65 -35.51 25.92
N VAL A 113 -10.91 -35.95 25.90
CA VAL A 113 -11.70 -36.22 27.12
C VAL A 113 -11.65 -37.69 27.59
N LEU A 114 -11.23 -38.64 26.74
CA LEU A 114 -11.09 -40.07 27.06
C LEU A 114 -9.68 -40.57 26.73
N ASP A 115 -9.15 -41.51 27.54
CA ASP A 115 -7.81 -42.10 27.34
C ASP A 115 -7.90 -43.50 26.70
N GLN A 116 -6.82 -43.95 26.04
CA GLN A 116 -6.83 -45.16 25.20
C GLN A 116 -7.14 -46.48 25.93
N GLY A 117 -7.15 -46.50 27.26
CA GLY A 117 -7.43 -47.69 28.07
C GLY A 117 -8.91 -48.05 28.23
N ASP A 118 -9.85 -47.13 27.99
CA ASP A 118 -11.29 -47.36 28.23
C ASP A 118 -12.03 -47.95 27.02
N VAL A 119 -11.32 -48.17 25.90
CA VAL A 119 -11.91 -48.64 24.63
C VAL A 119 -11.96 -50.18 24.54
N GLU A 120 -11.18 -50.90 25.35
CA GLU A 120 -11.11 -52.38 25.30
C GLU A 120 -12.29 -53.10 25.98
N GLU A 121 -13.08 -52.43 26.83
CA GLU A 121 -14.23 -53.07 27.51
C GLU A 121 -15.55 -52.96 26.72
N LEU A 122 -15.62 -52.12 25.68
CA LEU A 122 -16.81 -51.93 24.83
C LEU A 122 -16.82 -52.78 23.55
N GLN A 123 -15.71 -53.45 23.20
CA GLN A 123 -15.62 -54.26 21.98
C GLN A 123 -15.98 -55.75 22.16
N ASN A 124 -16.30 -56.20 23.38
CA ASN A 124 -16.51 -57.63 23.67
C ASN A 124 -17.96 -58.09 23.94
N THR A 125 -18.97 -57.26 23.66
CA THR A 125 -20.37 -57.70 23.73
C THR A 125 -20.97 -57.76 22.33
N GLY A 126 -21.14 -58.98 21.80
CA GLY A 126 -21.85 -59.22 20.54
C GLY A 126 -23.32 -58.77 20.60
N PRO A 127 -23.98 -58.61 19.44
CA PRO A 127 -25.31 -58.01 19.37
C PRO A 127 -26.38 -58.88 20.05
N PRO A 128 -27.34 -58.31 20.80
CA PRO A 128 -28.46 -59.07 21.32
C PRO A 128 -29.48 -59.34 20.20
N GLY A 129 -30.05 -60.55 20.18
CA GLY A 129 -31.11 -60.94 19.24
C GLY A 129 -32.42 -60.17 19.48
N PRO A 130 -33.36 -60.20 18.51
CA PRO A 130 -34.56 -59.38 18.56
C PRO A 130 -35.52 -59.86 19.66
N GLY A 131 -35.88 -58.96 20.59
CA GLY A 131 -36.96 -59.19 21.55
C GLY A 131 -36.68 -58.96 23.05
N VAL A 132 -35.61 -58.25 23.44
CA VAL A 132 -35.32 -57.95 24.86
C VAL A 132 -35.21 -56.43 25.08
N PRO A 133 -35.84 -55.84 26.13
CA PRO A 133 -35.79 -54.40 26.36
C PRO A 133 -34.42 -53.94 26.91
N SER A 134 -33.92 -52.81 26.39
CA SER A 134 -32.64 -52.20 26.79
C SER A 134 -32.62 -51.72 28.25
N PRO A 135 -31.50 -51.87 28.98
CA PRO A 135 -31.34 -51.31 30.32
C PRO A 135 -31.05 -49.79 30.26
N ALA A 136 -31.68 -49.04 31.15
CA ALA A 136 -31.42 -47.62 31.36
C ALA A 136 -30.04 -47.40 32.00
N LEU A 137 -29.12 -46.74 31.30
CA LEU A 137 -27.85 -46.30 31.86
C LEU A 137 -28.03 -44.93 32.54
N LYS A 138 -28.01 -44.91 33.87
CA LYS A 138 -27.84 -43.69 34.69
C LYS A 138 -26.37 -43.28 34.64
N ILE A 139 -26.07 -42.08 34.15
CA ILE A 139 -24.75 -41.46 34.33
C ILE A 139 -24.88 -40.41 35.44
N GLU A 140 -24.19 -40.67 36.55
CA GLU A 140 -24.06 -39.79 37.71
C GLU A 140 -22.91 -38.81 37.44
N MET A 141 -23.19 -37.49 37.45
CA MET A 141 -22.19 -36.45 37.20
C MET A 141 -21.35 -36.22 38.46
N ASP A 142 -20.09 -36.67 38.47
CA ASP A 142 -19.16 -36.42 39.57
C ASP A 142 -18.49 -35.03 39.48
N GLY A 143 -18.31 -34.40 40.65
CA GLY A 143 -18.16 -32.95 40.88
C GLY A 143 -16.86 -32.26 40.43
N ARG A 144 -16.14 -32.76 39.41
CA ARG A 144 -14.85 -32.17 38.96
C ARG A 144 -14.94 -31.29 37.72
N VAL A 145 -16.07 -31.28 36.99
CA VAL A 145 -16.26 -30.45 35.78
C VAL A 145 -16.68 -29.00 36.11
N ALA A 146 -17.19 -28.75 37.32
CA ALA A 146 -17.61 -27.41 37.75
C ALA A 146 -16.45 -26.45 38.07
N VAL A 147 -15.24 -26.96 38.28
CA VAL A 147 -14.07 -26.14 38.64
C VAL A 147 -13.36 -25.58 37.40
N THR A 148 -13.30 -26.33 36.31
CA THR A 148 -12.56 -25.92 35.09
C THR A 148 -13.25 -24.80 34.31
N LEU A 149 -14.60 -24.77 34.32
CA LEU A 149 -15.38 -23.70 33.67
C LEU A 149 -15.34 -22.37 34.46
N ARG A 150 -15.18 -22.41 35.79
CA ARG A 150 -15.03 -21.19 36.61
C ARG A 150 -13.66 -20.54 36.46
N VAL A 151 -12.60 -21.33 36.26
CA VAL A 151 -11.23 -20.80 36.07
C VAL A 151 -11.08 -20.14 34.69
N ARG A 152 -11.69 -20.69 33.64
CA ARG A 152 -11.64 -20.11 32.28
C ARG A 152 -12.39 -18.78 32.17
N ARG A 153 -13.50 -18.63 32.89
CA ARG A 153 -14.29 -17.38 32.93
C ARG A 153 -13.58 -16.26 33.70
N LYS A 154 -12.93 -16.58 34.84
CA LYS A 154 -12.10 -15.59 35.56
C LYS A 154 -10.88 -15.14 34.76
N ALA A 155 -10.28 -16.05 33.98
CA ALA A 155 -9.16 -15.71 33.10
C ALA A 155 -9.58 -14.82 31.92
N SER A 156 -10.77 -15.01 31.35
CA SER A 156 -11.28 -14.11 30.29
C SER A 156 -11.71 -12.74 30.83
N GLU A 157 -12.26 -12.69 32.06
CA GLU A 157 -12.64 -11.43 32.72
C GLU A 157 -11.39 -10.60 33.09
N GLN A 158 -10.32 -11.21 33.61
CA GLN A 158 -9.06 -10.52 33.88
C GLN A 158 -8.29 -10.10 32.61
N ALA A 159 -8.44 -10.83 31.50
CA ALA A 159 -7.87 -10.45 30.21
C ALA A 159 -8.61 -9.27 29.58
N ALA A 160 -9.94 -9.19 29.75
CA ALA A 160 -10.76 -8.07 29.31
C ALA A 160 -10.46 -6.78 30.09
N GLU A 161 -10.21 -6.89 31.40
CA GLU A 161 -9.89 -5.74 32.26
C GLU A 161 -8.49 -5.16 31.96
N LYS A 162 -7.48 -6.02 31.72
CA LYS A 162 -6.15 -5.58 31.24
C LYS A 162 -6.16 -5.00 29.82
N SER A 163 -7.09 -5.42 28.97
CA SER A 163 -7.26 -4.85 27.64
C SER A 163 -7.92 -3.47 27.70
N ALA A 164 -8.87 -3.25 28.63
CA ALA A 164 -9.50 -1.97 28.86
C ALA A 164 -8.51 -0.93 29.44
N GLU A 165 -7.65 -1.33 30.39
CA GLU A 165 -6.64 -0.42 30.99
C GLU A 165 -5.50 -0.06 30.03
N LYS A 166 -5.19 -0.93 29.04
CA LYS A 166 -4.23 -0.62 27.96
C LYS A 166 -4.82 0.32 26.91
N THR A 167 -6.14 0.33 26.75
CA THR A 167 -6.86 1.21 25.82
C THR A 167 -6.99 2.63 26.38
N SER A 168 -7.14 2.79 27.71
CA SER A 168 -7.21 4.12 28.35
C SER A 168 -5.88 4.87 28.46
N LYS A 169 -4.75 4.24 28.12
CA LYS A 169 -3.41 4.87 28.12
C LYS A 169 -2.91 5.26 26.72
N MET A 170 -3.73 5.10 25.69
CA MET A 170 -3.37 5.35 24.30
C MET A 170 -4.35 6.31 23.61
N GLU A 171 -5.10 7.09 24.39
CA GLU A 171 -6.08 8.08 23.88
C GLU A 171 -5.59 9.54 23.93
N ASP A 172 -4.36 9.82 24.39
CA ASP A 172 -3.87 11.22 24.50
C ASP A 172 -3.05 11.74 23.30
N GLU A 173 -2.82 10.97 22.24
CA GLU A 173 -2.18 11.48 21.03
C GLU A 173 -2.74 10.82 19.76
N ASP A 174 -3.82 11.35 19.19
CA ASP A 174 -4.05 11.52 17.73
C ASP A 174 -5.49 12.01 17.47
N GLU A 175 -5.76 13.28 17.79
CA GLU A 175 -7.09 13.89 17.59
C GLU A 175 -7.30 14.45 16.17
N ASN A 176 -6.48 14.09 15.17
CA ASN A 176 -6.58 14.70 13.83
C ASN A 176 -6.42 13.74 12.62
N SER A 177 -6.94 12.52 12.76
CA SER A 177 -7.06 11.55 11.68
C SER A 177 -8.41 11.65 10.96
N PRO A 178 -8.47 12.06 9.66
CA PRO A 178 -9.73 12.27 8.94
C PRO A 178 -10.45 10.97 8.54
N TYR A 179 -9.96 9.80 8.96
CA TYR A 179 -10.51 8.49 8.58
C TYR A 179 -11.70 8.02 9.42
N LYS A 180 -12.20 8.81 10.39
CA LYS A 180 -13.35 8.43 11.22
C LYS A 180 -14.74 8.70 10.61
N LEU A 181 -14.83 9.32 9.42
CA LEU A 181 -16.13 9.77 8.91
C LEU A 181 -17.02 8.71 8.22
N CYS A 182 -16.78 7.41 8.45
CA CYS A 182 -17.70 6.35 8.00
C CYS A 182 -17.74 5.13 8.93
N SER A 183 -17.64 5.36 10.24
CA SER A 183 -17.90 4.29 11.23
C SER A 183 -18.41 4.88 12.55
N SER A 184 -19.72 5.10 12.63
CA SER A 184 -20.57 4.95 13.82
C SER A 184 -21.88 5.67 13.53
N VAL A 185 -22.88 4.92 13.08
CA VAL A 185 -24.25 5.31 13.44
C VAL A 185 -24.34 4.94 14.93
N ASP A 186 -24.37 5.97 15.75
CA ASP A 186 -24.51 5.93 17.20
C ASP A 186 -25.86 5.27 17.54
N LEU A 187 -25.85 3.95 17.77
CA LEU A 187 -27.02 3.16 18.14
C LEU A 187 -27.32 3.20 19.66
N ASP A 188 -26.64 4.05 20.43
CA ASP A 188 -26.77 4.05 21.90
C ASP A 188 -27.55 5.24 22.49
N LYS A 189 -28.14 6.11 21.66
CA LYS A 189 -28.84 7.32 22.17
C LYS A 189 -30.33 7.20 22.45
N HIS A 190 -30.87 5.98 22.55
CA HIS A 190 -32.26 5.75 23.00
C HIS A 190 -32.44 4.64 24.04
N ARG A 191 -31.40 4.34 24.83
CA ARG A 191 -31.49 3.36 25.92
C ARG A 191 -31.58 3.97 27.32
N THR A 192 -32.43 4.98 27.50
CA THR A 192 -32.84 5.45 28.83
C THR A 192 -34.25 5.99 28.76
N GLN A 193 -35.24 5.10 28.77
CA GLN A 193 -36.56 5.28 29.39
C GLN A 193 -37.45 4.08 29.04
N THR A 194 -37.35 3.00 29.80
CA THR A 194 -38.47 2.07 29.97
C THR A 194 -38.38 1.50 31.38
N ASN A 195 -39.06 2.19 32.30
CA ASN A 195 -39.41 1.65 33.60
C ASN A 195 -40.29 0.41 33.43
N THR A 196 -39.97 -0.61 34.22
CA THR A 196 -40.89 -1.53 34.91
C THR A 196 -42.29 -1.68 34.32
N LEU A 197 -42.53 -2.75 33.55
CA LEU A 197 -43.85 -3.37 33.49
C LEU A 197 -43.73 -4.86 33.16
N THR A 198 -43.95 -5.68 34.18
CA THR A 198 -44.22 -7.11 34.08
C THR A 198 -45.44 -7.35 33.19
N MET A 199 -45.25 -7.99 32.04
CA MET A 199 -46.33 -8.67 31.32
C MET A 199 -45.87 -10.05 30.86
N ARG A 200 -46.49 -11.07 31.46
CA ARG A 200 -46.67 -12.39 30.84
C ARG A 200 -47.37 -12.18 29.49
N LEU A 201 -46.98 -12.90 28.43
CA LEU A 201 -47.85 -13.56 27.41
C LEU A 201 -47.05 -14.06 26.17
N LEU A 202 -47.18 -15.37 25.91
CA LEU A 202 -47.21 -16.19 24.67
C LEU A 202 -46.14 -16.06 23.52
N PRO A 203 -45.62 -17.19 22.99
CA PRO A 203 -44.43 -17.23 22.13
C PRO A 203 -44.65 -17.25 20.59
N GLU A 204 -45.75 -16.72 20.05
CA GLU A 204 -46.04 -16.85 18.59
C GLU A 204 -45.89 -15.55 17.75
N ARG A 205 -45.39 -14.45 18.31
CA ARG A 205 -45.20 -13.18 17.57
C ARG A 205 -43.75 -12.71 17.40
N LEU A 206 -42.77 -13.49 17.85
CA LEU A 206 -41.34 -13.14 17.74
C LEU A 206 -40.75 -13.38 16.33
N THR A 207 -41.29 -14.33 15.57
CA THR A 207 -40.73 -14.70 14.26
C THR A 207 -40.96 -13.64 13.17
N LEU A 208 -42.08 -12.91 13.24
CA LEU A 208 -42.43 -11.87 12.25
C LEU A 208 -41.63 -10.57 12.44
N CYS A 209 -41.19 -10.27 13.66
CA CYS A 209 -40.42 -9.06 13.97
C CYS A 209 -38.95 -9.20 13.55
N CYS A 210 -38.37 -10.40 13.66
CA CYS A 210 -37.01 -10.66 13.17
C CYS A 210 -36.89 -10.56 11.64
N HIS A 211 -37.87 -11.05 10.88
CA HIS A 211 -37.85 -10.94 9.41
C HIS A 211 -38.02 -9.50 8.92
N LEU A 212 -38.80 -8.67 9.63
CA LEU A 212 -38.92 -7.24 9.32
C LEU A 212 -37.66 -6.45 9.67
N LEU A 213 -36.97 -6.78 10.77
CA LEU A 213 -35.72 -6.12 11.15
C LEU A 213 -34.54 -6.52 10.25
N GLU A 214 -34.45 -7.78 9.81
CA GLU A 214 -33.48 -8.21 8.80
C GLU A 214 -33.77 -7.59 7.43
N GLY A 215 -35.04 -7.47 7.04
CA GLY A 215 -35.46 -6.79 5.82
C GLY A 215 -35.14 -5.29 5.81
N ILE A 216 -35.28 -4.60 6.94
CA ILE A 216 -34.93 -3.19 7.09
C ILE A 216 -33.41 -3.01 7.13
N CYS A 217 -32.66 -3.89 7.79
CA CYS A 217 -31.19 -3.83 7.83
C CYS A 217 -30.57 -4.11 6.44
N SER A 218 -31.15 -5.03 5.66
CA SER A 218 -30.77 -5.31 4.27
C SER A 218 -31.14 -4.17 3.31
N SER A 219 -32.23 -3.45 3.60
CA SER A 219 -32.66 -2.28 2.82
C SER A 219 -31.83 -1.02 3.11
N TYR A 220 -31.35 -0.85 4.35
CA TYR A 220 -30.41 0.22 4.72
C TYR A 220 -28.98 -0.04 4.22
N LEU A 221 -28.54 -1.31 4.11
CA LEU A 221 -27.28 -1.63 3.44
C LEU A 221 -27.31 -1.38 1.92
N LYS A 222 -28.51 -1.38 1.31
CA LYS A 222 -28.73 -1.09 -0.12
C LYS A 222 -28.90 0.41 -0.42
N LEU A 223 -29.06 1.26 0.59
CA LEU A 223 -29.07 2.72 0.44
C LEU A 223 -27.63 3.27 0.40
N GLY A 224 -26.97 2.99 -0.72
CA GLY A 224 -25.92 3.80 -1.35
C GLY A 224 -24.99 4.64 -0.48
N CYS A 225 -24.02 4.00 0.18
CA CYS A 225 -22.69 4.60 0.18
C CYS A 225 -22.19 4.46 -1.26
N ALA A 226 -22.40 5.48 -2.11
CA ALA A 226 -21.71 5.54 -3.39
C ALA A 226 -20.23 5.30 -3.09
N SER A 227 -19.65 4.23 -3.64
CA SER A 227 -18.27 3.89 -3.32
C SER A 227 -17.43 5.12 -3.63
N VAL A 228 -16.42 5.44 -2.82
CA VAL A 228 -15.57 6.61 -3.09
C VAL A 228 -15.01 6.55 -4.53
N GLN A 229 -14.90 5.35 -5.10
CA GLN A 229 -14.49 5.11 -6.49
C GLN A 229 -15.49 5.65 -7.55
N ASP A 230 -16.77 5.82 -7.21
CA ASP A 230 -17.84 6.32 -8.11
C ASP A 230 -17.89 7.85 -8.22
N LEU A 231 -16.96 8.57 -7.58
CA LEU A 231 -16.90 10.04 -7.63
C LEU A 231 -16.47 10.59 -9.00
N VAL A 232 -15.95 9.74 -9.89
CA VAL A 232 -15.55 10.12 -11.26
C VAL A 232 -16.15 9.17 -12.28
N ASP A 233 -16.38 9.68 -13.51
CA ASP A 233 -16.79 8.85 -14.64
C ASP A 233 -15.54 8.25 -15.31
N TRP A 234 -15.31 6.97 -15.04
CA TRP A 234 -14.19 6.19 -15.58
C TRP A 234 -14.21 6.03 -17.10
N ARG A 235 -15.34 6.30 -17.77
CA ARG A 235 -15.45 6.25 -19.24
C ARG A 235 -14.93 7.53 -19.89
N LYS A 236 -14.75 8.59 -19.11
CA LYS A 236 -14.31 9.91 -19.58
C LYS A 236 -12.87 10.21 -19.14
N PRO A 237 -12.17 11.14 -19.82
CA PRO A 237 -10.83 11.57 -19.44
C PRO A 237 -10.80 12.14 -18.01
N LEU A 238 -9.84 11.70 -17.19
CA LEU A 238 -9.78 12.02 -15.77
C LEU A 238 -9.18 13.41 -15.48
N ALA A 239 -8.27 13.92 -16.31
CA ALA A 239 -7.53 15.16 -16.02
C ALA A 239 -8.47 16.35 -15.76
N TRP A 240 -9.61 16.40 -16.45
CA TRP A 240 -10.60 17.47 -16.31
C TRP A 240 -11.66 17.21 -15.22
N GLN A 241 -11.72 16.00 -14.67
CA GLN A 241 -12.70 15.61 -13.65
C GLN A 241 -12.12 15.78 -12.24
N VAL A 242 -10.86 15.40 -12.03
CA VAL A 242 -10.25 15.29 -10.69
C VAL A 242 -10.24 16.60 -9.90
N GLY A 243 -10.05 17.74 -10.55
CA GLY A 243 -10.08 19.05 -9.89
C GLY A 243 -11.44 19.40 -9.27
N ASN A 244 -12.53 18.76 -9.72
CA ASN A 244 -13.87 18.96 -9.17
C ASN A 244 -14.13 18.15 -7.88
N LEU A 245 -13.22 17.24 -7.50
CA LEU A 245 -13.37 16.41 -6.30
C LEU A 245 -13.18 17.20 -5.00
N ARG A 246 -12.44 18.33 -5.04
CA ARG A 246 -12.23 19.23 -3.90
C ARG A 246 -11.79 18.48 -2.64
N GLU A 247 -12.50 18.65 -1.52
CA GLU A 247 -12.24 18.00 -0.22
C GLU A 247 -12.13 16.46 -0.33
N LYS A 248 -12.81 15.85 -1.29
CA LYS A 248 -12.81 14.38 -1.46
C LYS A 248 -11.60 13.86 -2.21
N TYR A 249 -10.78 14.75 -2.79
CA TYR A 249 -9.66 14.39 -3.64
C TYR A 249 -8.60 13.55 -2.90
N ASP A 250 -8.17 14.00 -1.71
CA ASP A 250 -7.11 13.35 -0.94
C ASP A 250 -7.49 11.90 -0.58
N ALA A 251 -8.71 11.70 -0.09
CA ALA A 251 -9.22 10.36 0.21
C ALA A 251 -9.40 9.50 -1.06
N TRP A 252 -9.73 10.11 -2.20
CA TRP A 252 -10.00 9.41 -3.45
C TRP A 252 -8.73 8.96 -4.19
N VAL A 253 -7.71 9.83 -4.27
CA VAL A 253 -6.49 9.59 -5.05
C VAL A 253 -5.65 8.46 -4.45
N HIS A 254 -5.66 8.39 -3.13
CA HIS A 254 -4.95 7.42 -2.30
C HIS A 254 -5.69 6.09 -2.11
N GLN A 255 -6.75 5.86 -2.88
CA GLN A 255 -7.41 4.56 -2.97
C GLN A 255 -7.03 3.96 -4.32
N PRO A 256 -6.00 3.10 -4.37
CA PRO A 256 -5.54 2.55 -5.62
C PRO A 256 -6.67 1.81 -6.35
N VAL A 257 -6.60 1.73 -7.67
CA VAL A 257 -7.42 0.88 -8.52
C VAL A 257 -6.60 0.09 -9.54
N ASP A 258 -7.02 -1.13 -9.86
CA ASP A 258 -6.43 -1.96 -10.93
C ASP A 258 -7.24 -1.82 -12.22
N LYS A 259 -7.15 -0.66 -12.85
CA LYS A 259 -7.79 -0.38 -14.15
C LYS A 259 -7.01 0.63 -14.97
N PRO A 260 -7.05 0.51 -16.31
CA PRO A 260 -6.43 1.49 -17.19
C PRO A 260 -7.13 2.83 -17.04
N ILE A 261 -6.34 3.89 -16.89
CA ILE A 261 -6.83 5.26 -16.82
C ILE A 261 -6.61 5.99 -18.15
N ARG A 262 -7.59 6.83 -18.51
CA ARG A 262 -7.48 7.78 -19.61
C ARG A 262 -7.38 9.19 -19.04
N LEU A 263 -6.32 9.92 -19.35
CA LEU A 263 -6.10 11.25 -18.81
C LEU A 263 -6.71 12.33 -19.70
N PHE A 264 -6.51 12.22 -21.02
CA PHE A 264 -6.94 13.19 -22.01
C PHE A 264 -7.86 12.57 -23.08
N GLY A 265 -8.81 13.39 -23.55
CA GLY A 265 -9.68 13.01 -24.66
C GLY A 265 -8.92 13.03 -25.99
N ASN A 266 -8.01 13.99 -26.16
CA ASN A 266 -7.19 14.14 -27.35
C ASN A 266 -6.15 13.00 -27.45
N PRO A 267 -6.09 12.24 -28.56
CA PRO A 267 -5.14 11.13 -28.72
C PRO A 267 -3.66 11.53 -28.63
N PHE A 268 -3.30 12.70 -29.14
CA PHE A 268 -1.91 13.21 -29.08
C PHE A 268 -1.51 13.54 -27.64
N MET A 269 -2.36 14.25 -26.89
CA MET A 269 -2.10 14.53 -25.47
C MET A 269 -2.06 13.24 -24.65
N GLU A 270 -2.96 12.31 -24.92
CA GLU A 270 -2.99 11.00 -24.25
C GLU A 270 -1.71 10.20 -24.53
N ALA A 271 -1.23 10.19 -25.78
CA ALA A 271 0.04 9.55 -26.14
C ALA A 271 1.23 10.19 -25.40
N ALA A 272 1.25 11.52 -25.26
CA ALA A 272 2.29 12.24 -24.52
C ALA A 272 2.34 11.90 -23.01
N THR A 273 1.27 11.32 -22.45
CA THR A 273 1.28 10.83 -21.06
C THR A 273 1.95 9.47 -20.90
N LYS A 274 2.13 8.71 -21.98
CA LYS A 274 2.64 7.34 -21.94
C LYS A 274 4.15 7.34 -22.21
N THR A 275 4.92 6.80 -21.28
CA THR A 275 6.39 6.87 -21.29
C THR A 275 6.99 5.50 -20.97
N TYR A 276 7.91 5.03 -21.83
CA TYR A 276 8.63 3.74 -21.69
C TYR A 276 10.15 3.84 -22.01
N TRP A 277 10.61 5.02 -22.40
CA TRP A 277 11.88 5.29 -23.09
C TRP A 277 12.83 6.23 -22.32
N VAL A 278 12.69 6.34 -20.99
CA VAL A 278 13.51 7.25 -20.16
C VAL A 278 15.02 7.03 -20.36
N PRO A 279 15.58 5.81 -20.29
CA PRO A 279 17.02 5.60 -20.49
C PRO A 279 17.50 5.99 -21.89
N VAL A 280 16.68 5.78 -22.93
CA VAL A 280 17.03 6.08 -24.33
C VAL A 280 17.21 7.59 -24.54
N VAL A 281 16.44 8.41 -23.82
CA VAL A 281 16.56 9.88 -23.90
C VAL A 281 17.75 10.38 -23.10
N TRP A 282 17.92 9.91 -21.85
CA TRP A 282 18.83 10.54 -20.91
C TRP A 282 20.23 9.95 -20.88
N LEU A 283 20.40 8.64 -21.15
CA LEU A 283 21.74 8.03 -21.11
C LEU A 283 22.70 8.61 -22.17
N PRO A 284 22.29 8.88 -23.43
CA PRO A 284 23.18 9.54 -24.39
C PRO A 284 23.67 10.90 -23.89
N ILE A 285 22.81 11.66 -23.21
CA ILE A 285 23.14 12.96 -22.61
C ILE A 285 24.16 12.77 -21.48
N VAL A 286 23.93 11.81 -20.57
CA VAL A 286 24.85 11.46 -19.49
C VAL A 286 26.22 11.06 -20.03
N PHE A 287 26.27 10.20 -21.06
CA PHE A 287 27.52 9.76 -21.67
C PHE A 287 28.26 10.90 -22.38
N TYR A 288 27.55 11.71 -23.16
CA TYR A 288 28.14 12.82 -23.90
C TYR A 288 28.77 13.86 -22.96
N PHE A 289 28.00 14.37 -22.00
CA PHE A 289 28.50 15.38 -21.06
C PHE A 289 29.52 14.77 -20.08
N GLY A 290 29.37 13.51 -19.68
CA GLY A 290 30.36 12.81 -18.86
C GLY A 290 31.71 12.68 -19.56
N TRP A 291 31.71 12.29 -20.84
CA TRP A 291 32.91 12.23 -21.67
C TRP A 291 33.53 13.63 -21.86
N GLN A 292 32.71 14.65 -22.12
CA GLN A 292 33.17 16.03 -22.25
C GLN A 292 33.86 16.51 -20.96
N CYS A 293 33.25 16.33 -19.80
CA CYS A 293 33.85 16.72 -18.52
C CYS A 293 35.18 15.99 -18.25
N TYR A 294 35.22 14.68 -18.48
CA TYR A 294 36.44 13.90 -18.28
C TYR A 294 37.56 14.36 -19.20
N THR A 295 37.28 14.58 -20.49
CA THR A 295 38.29 15.02 -21.47
C THR A 295 38.77 16.44 -21.18
N THR A 296 37.89 17.36 -20.79
CA THR A 296 38.28 18.73 -20.37
C THR A 296 39.20 18.69 -19.14
N LEU A 297 38.87 17.91 -18.11
CA LEU A 297 39.73 17.78 -16.92
C LEU A 297 41.03 17.04 -17.22
N ALA A 298 41.04 16.11 -18.17
CA ALA A 298 42.24 15.38 -18.59
C ALA A 298 43.26 16.27 -19.32
N GLN A 299 42.85 17.41 -19.89
CA GLN A 299 43.76 18.39 -20.47
C GLN A 299 44.62 19.09 -19.40
N GLY A 300 44.23 19.05 -18.11
CA GLY A 300 44.99 19.63 -17.00
C GLY A 300 44.97 21.17 -16.92
N ASN A 301 44.20 21.83 -17.79
CA ASN A 301 44.12 23.29 -17.87
C ASN A 301 42.99 23.87 -17.01
N THR A 302 42.09 23.04 -16.47
CA THR A 302 40.97 23.51 -15.65
C THR A 302 41.46 23.99 -14.29
N ARG A 303 41.20 25.26 -13.99
CA ARG A 303 41.57 25.91 -12.72
C ARG A 303 40.34 26.57 -12.10
N ILE A 304 40.24 26.49 -10.77
CA ILE A 304 39.29 27.29 -10.00
C ILE A 304 40.01 28.53 -9.52
N GLU A 305 39.50 29.69 -9.88
CA GLU A 305 39.98 30.98 -9.38
C GLU A 305 39.23 31.33 -8.09
N LEU A 306 39.95 31.32 -6.97
CA LEU A 306 39.40 31.73 -5.68
C LEU A 306 39.69 33.22 -5.49
N THR A 307 38.78 34.08 -5.95
CA THR A 307 38.88 35.52 -5.69
C THR A 307 38.45 35.81 -4.24
N SER A 308 39.37 36.32 -3.43
CA SER A 308 39.08 36.79 -2.07
C SER A 308 38.10 37.96 -2.13
N GLY A 309 36.86 37.72 -1.69
CA GLY A 309 35.75 38.65 -1.85
C GLY A 309 35.97 40.06 -1.29
N ARG A 310 36.07 41.04 -2.20
CA ARG A 310 35.35 42.32 -2.09
C ARG A 310 35.05 42.84 -3.49
N ARG A 311 33.77 43.08 -3.76
CA ARG A 311 33.32 43.85 -4.94
C ARG A 311 34.15 45.13 -5.05
N GLN A 312 34.81 45.33 -6.19
CA GLN A 312 35.36 46.63 -6.57
C GLN A 312 34.20 47.63 -6.65
N TYR A 313 34.06 48.47 -5.63
CA TYR A 313 33.41 49.76 -5.81
C TYR A 313 34.53 50.74 -6.17
N CYS A 314 34.68 51.01 -7.47
CA CYS A 314 35.53 52.10 -7.92
C CYS A 314 34.81 53.41 -7.54
N VAL A 315 35.10 53.96 -6.36
CA VAL A 315 34.64 55.30 -6.00
C VAL A 315 35.58 56.27 -6.70
N MET A 316 35.11 56.86 -7.80
CA MET A 316 35.79 57.94 -8.48
C MET A 316 35.69 59.21 -7.61
N LEU A 317 36.60 59.36 -6.66
CA LEU A 317 36.74 60.60 -5.89
C LEU A 317 37.39 61.64 -6.81
N LEU A 318 36.58 62.61 -7.25
CA LEU A 318 37.09 63.85 -7.84
C LEU A 318 37.82 64.64 -6.75
N MET A 319 39.15 64.64 -6.80
CA MET A 319 39.97 65.60 -6.07
C MET A 319 40.37 66.74 -7.00
N PRO A 320 40.29 68.00 -6.55
CA PRO A 320 40.84 69.12 -7.28
C PRO A 320 42.37 69.05 -7.14
N HIS A 321 43.07 69.26 -8.24
CA HIS A 321 44.52 69.37 -8.36
C HIS A 321 45.26 68.10 -8.82
N LYS A 322 45.86 68.25 -10.00
CA LYS A 322 46.54 67.25 -10.82
C LYS A 322 47.77 66.65 -10.12
N GLN A 323 47.60 65.53 -9.41
CA GLN A 323 48.66 64.55 -9.15
C GLN A 323 48.00 63.18 -8.94
N TYR A 324 48.00 62.35 -9.99
CA TYR A 324 47.52 60.96 -9.91
C TYR A 324 48.53 60.12 -9.14
N LEU A 325 48.31 59.95 -7.83
CA LEU A 325 49.01 58.93 -7.06
C LEU A 325 48.29 57.60 -7.29
N HIS A 326 48.75 56.80 -8.25
CA HIS A 326 48.37 55.38 -8.34
C HIS A 326 49.02 54.62 -7.17
N ARG A 327 48.49 54.80 -5.96
CA ARG A 327 48.83 53.91 -4.85
C ARG A 327 47.96 52.67 -4.99
N CYS A 328 48.42 51.71 -5.79
CA CYS A 328 47.91 50.34 -5.79
C CYS A 328 48.15 49.73 -4.41
N LEU A 329 47.19 49.88 -3.50
CA LEU A 329 47.05 49.03 -2.33
C LEU A 329 46.02 47.95 -2.65
N SER A 330 46.43 46.95 -3.43
CA SER A 330 45.65 45.72 -3.61
C SER A 330 46.59 44.56 -3.90
N GLY A 331 47.41 44.22 -2.91
CA GLY A 331 48.09 42.93 -2.87
C GLY A 331 47.19 41.90 -2.22
N PHE A 332 46.39 41.19 -3.02
CA PHE A 332 45.88 39.88 -2.64
C PHE A 332 46.21 38.92 -3.78
N ALA A 333 46.75 37.76 -3.43
CA ALA A 333 47.14 36.74 -4.39
C ALA A 333 45.89 36.01 -4.90
N ASP A 334 45.65 36.09 -6.21
CA ASP A 334 44.71 35.22 -6.89
C ASP A 334 45.28 33.80 -6.86
N PHE A 335 44.72 32.95 -5.99
CA PHE A 335 45.09 31.54 -5.95
C PHE A 335 44.23 30.78 -6.95
N SER A 336 44.89 30.15 -7.92
CA SER A 336 44.25 29.23 -8.86
C SER A 336 44.61 27.80 -8.49
N VAL A 337 43.58 27.00 -8.19
CA VAL A 337 43.75 25.58 -7.83
C VAL A 337 43.48 24.73 -9.07
N PRO A 338 44.45 23.92 -9.56
CA PRO A 338 44.21 23.02 -10.67
C PRO A 338 43.28 21.88 -10.24
N ILE A 339 42.31 21.54 -11.09
CA ILE A 339 41.43 20.40 -10.86
C ILE A 339 41.98 19.20 -11.61
N PRO A 340 42.41 18.14 -10.92
CA PRO A 340 42.92 16.97 -11.59
C PRO A 340 41.78 16.12 -12.17
N LYS A 341 42.06 15.34 -13.23
CA LYS A 341 41.07 14.45 -13.87
C LYS A 341 40.40 13.44 -12.93
N HIS A 342 41.08 13.03 -11.85
CA HIS A 342 40.51 12.11 -10.86
C HIS A 342 39.44 12.76 -9.97
N ALA A 343 39.26 14.08 -10.04
CA ALA A 343 38.12 14.75 -9.41
C ALA A 343 36.80 14.40 -10.09
N PHE A 344 36.79 14.01 -11.38
CA PHE A 344 35.57 13.73 -12.11
C PHE A 344 34.70 12.63 -11.47
N PRO A 345 35.21 11.42 -11.17
CA PRO A 345 34.40 10.40 -10.49
C PRO A 345 33.85 10.86 -9.13
N VAL A 346 34.61 11.67 -8.39
CA VAL A 346 34.17 12.20 -7.09
C VAL A 346 33.02 13.20 -7.26
N LEU A 347 33.14 14.14 -8.20
CA LEU A 347 32.09 15.11 -8.53
C LEU A 347 30.84 14.43 -9.08
N PHE A 348 31.01 13.40 -9.91
CA PHE A 348 29.93 12.58 -10.42
C PHE A 348 29.20 11.87 -9.27
N MET A 349 29.91 11.22 -8.36
CA MET A 349 29.31 10.55 -7.20
C MET A 349 28.65 11.55 -6.24
N MET A 350 29.21 12.75 -6.09
CA MET A 350 28.58 13.84 -5.33
C MET A 350 27.25 14.25 -5.95
N GLY A 351 27.20 14.39 -7.28
CA GLY A 351 25.96 14.65 -8.02
C GLY A 351 24.92 13.55 -7.84
N TRP A 352 25.33 12.29 -7.90
CA TRP A 352 24.45 11.15 -7.67
C TRP A 352 23.90 11.15 -6.24
N PHE A 353 24.76 11.33 -5.24
CA PHE A 353 24.33 11.40 -3.85
C PHE A 353 23.36 12.58 -3.63
N LEU A 354 23.66 13.75 -4.19
CA LEU A 354 22.76 14.90 -4.17
C LEU A 354 21.40 14.58 -4.81
N TRP A 355 21.37 13.81 -5.89
CA TRP A 355 20.11 13.35 -6.48
C TRP A 355 19.26 12.57 -5.47
N THR A 356 19.83 11.67 -4.66
CA THR A 356 19.03 10.92 -3.68
C THR A 356 18.32 11.83 -2.66
N PHE A 357 18.90 12.98 -2.35
CA PHE A 357 18.26 13.99 -1.50
C PHE A 357 17.19 14.78 -2.25
N ILE A 358 17.45 15.13 -3.52
CA ILE A 358 16.47 15.80 -4.39
C ILE A 358 15.25 14.91 -4.62
N GLU A 359 15.46 13.61 -4.88
CA GLU A 359 14.44 12.58 -4.96
C GLU A 359 13.54 12.63 -3.72
N TYR A 360 14.13 12.53 -2.53
CA TYR A 360 13.39 12.59 -1.27
C TYR A 360 12.56 13.88 -1.15
N CYS A 361 13.16 15.04 -1.47
CA CYS A 361 12.49 16.32 -1.39
C CYS A 361 11.32 16.45 -2.39
N ILE A 362 11.53 16.02 -3.64
CA ILE A 362 10.48 16.06 -4.68
C ILE A 362 9.36 15.12 -4.28
N HIS A 363 9.68 13.88 -3.87
CA HIS A 363 8.68 12.90 -3.50
C HIS A 363 7.85 13.38 -2.31
N ARG A 364 8.49 13.90 -1.26
CA ARG A 364 7.79 14.38 -0.06
C ARG A 364 7.01 15.68 -0.28
N PHE A 365 7.64 16.70 -0.85
CA PHE A 365 7.08 18.06 -0.83
C PHE A 365 6.34 18.44 -2.13
N VAL A 366 6.62 17.77 -3.25
CA VAL A 366 5.99 18.05 -4.54
C VAL A 366 4.97 16.97 -4.89
N PHE A 367 5.37 15.70 -4.83
CA PHE A 367 4.52 14.58 -5.20
C PHE A 367 3.47 14.24 -4.14
N HIS A 368 3.77 14.46 -2.86
CA HIS A 368 2.81 14.35 -1.74
C HIS A 368 2.36 15.70 -1.18
N MET A 369 2.40 16.77 -1.99
CA MET A 369 1.80 18.04 -1.59
C MET A 369 0.29 17.86 -1.37
N LYS A 370 -0.28 18.54 -0.38
CA LYS A 370 -1.73 18.58 -0.19
C LYS A 370 -2.31 19.80 -0.92
N PRO A 371 -2.90 19.63 -2.12
CA PRO A 371 -3.48 20.76 -2.83
C PRO A 371 -4.69 21.31 -2.04
N PRO A 372 -4.86 22.64 -1.94
CA PRO A 372 -6.03 23.22 -1.30
C PRO A 372 -7.32 22.82 -2.05
N ALA A 373 -8.34 22.39 -1.31
CA ALA A 373 -9.59 21.86 -1.86
C ALA A 373 -10.36 22.85 -2.78
N HIS A 374 -10.11 24.14 -2.65
CA HIS A 374 -10.72 25.17 -3.50
C HIS A 374 -10.04 25.32 -4.86
N ASN A 375 -8.78 24.87 -5.01
CA ASN A 375 -7.96 25.10 -6.20
C ASN A 375 -8.01 23.90 -7.16
N TYR A 376 -8.91 24.00 -8.15
CA TYR A 376 -9.08 23.00 -9.21
C TYR A 376 -7.77 22.65 -9.92
N TYR A 377 -7.00 23.66 -10.33
CA TYR A 377 -5.80 23.45 -11.15
C TYR A 377 -4.69 22.76 -10.39
N LEU A 378 -4.49 23.12 -9.12
CA LEU A 378 -3.44 22.50 -8.30
C LEU A 378 -3.75 21.04 -7.98
N ILE A 379 -5.03 20.70 -7.78
CA ILE A 379 -5.49 19.30 -7.67
C ILE A 379 -5.18 18.53 -8.96
N THR A 380 -5.50 19.10 -10.12
CA THR A 380 -5.21 18.47 -11.41
C THR A 380 -3.71 18.29 -11.63
N ILE A 381 -2.89 19.29 -11.31
CA ILE A 381 -1.43 19.21 -11.43
C ILE A 381 -0.87 18.13 -10.50
N HIS A 382 -1.28 18.09 -9.23
CA HIS A 382 -0.89 17.02 -8.30
C HIS A 382 -1.25 15.64 -8.85
N PHE A 383 -2.46 15.48 -9.40
CA PHE A 383 -2.89 14.23 -10.00
C PHE A 383 -1.99 13.82 -11.17
N LEU A 384 -1.64 14.76 -12.06
CA LEU A 384 -0.79 14.46 -13.21
C LEU A 384 0.67 14.17 -12.82
N LEU A 385 1.20 14.79 -11.77
CA LEU A 385 2.57 14.60 -11.31
C LEU A 385 2.78 13.26 -10.59
N HIS A 386 1.88 12.91 -9.66
CA HIS A 386 2.04 11.71 -8.85
C HIS A 386 0.73 11.05 -8.40
N GLY A 387 -0.36 11.80 -8.26
CA GLY A 387 -1.64 11.22 -7.81
C GLY A 387 -2.17 10.11 -8.72
N GLN A 388 -1.93 10.19 -10.03
CA GLN A 388 -2.28 9.13 -10.97
C GLN A 388 -1.52 7.82 -10.70
N HIS A 389 -0.30 7.91 -10.18
CA HIS A 389 0.54 6.78 -9.86
C HIS A 389 0.03 6.09 -8.59
N HIS A 390 -0.30 6.82 -7.52
CA HIS A 390 -1.02 6.21 -6.38
C HIS A 390 -2.38 5.66 -6.76
N LYS A 391 -3.07 6.31 -7.70
CA LYS A 391 -4.39 5.87 -8.12
C LYS A 391 -4.33 4.61 -8.98
N SER A 392 -3.35 4.48 -9.86
CA SER A 392 -3.14 3.31 -10.72
C SER A 392 -1.66 2.93 -10.69
N PRO A 393 -1.18 2.32 -9.58
CA PRO A 393 0.25 2.05 -9.35
C PRO A 393 0.83 1.02 -10.31
N TYR A 394 -0.04 0.36 -11.08
CA TYR A 394 0.32 -0.67 -12.05
C TYR A 394 -0.08 -0.32 -13.49
N ASP A 395 -0.28 0.98 -13.81
CA ASP A 395 -0.20 1.47 -15.17
C ASP A 395 1.26 1.68 -15.60
N GLY A 396 1.81 0.70 -16.31
CA GLY A 396 3.25 0.67 -16.63
C GLY A 396 3.66 1.73 -17.64
N SER A 397 2.69 2.32 -18.32
CA SER A 397 2.93 3.41 -19.25
C SER A 397 3.03 4.77 -18.56
N ARG A 398 2.66 4.89 -17.27
CA ARG A 398 2.54 6.17 -16.55
C ARG A 398 3.25 6.19 -15.20
N LEU A 399 4.20 5.27 -15.01
CA LEU A 399 5.00 5.20 -13.80
C LEU A 399 6.22 6.12 -13.87
N VAL A 400 6.98 6.06 -14.97
CA VAL A 400 8.21 6.84 -15.16
C VAL A 400 7.89 8.26 -15.59
N PHE A 401 8.74 9.22 -15.20
CA PHE A 401 8.42 10.63 -15.41
C PHE A 401 8.60 11.03 -16.89
N PRO A 402 7.60 11.67 -17.54
CA PRO A 402 7.69 12.01 -18.96
C PRO A 402 8.89 12.93 -19.27
N PRO A 403 9.78 12.57 -20.21
CA PRO A 403 11.00 13.33 -20.46
C PRO A 403 10.77 14.79 -20.83
N GLY A 404 9.67 15.12 -21.52
CA GLY A 404 9.33 16.50 -21.86
C GLY A 404 9.12 17.38 -20.62
N LEU A 405 8.39 16.89 -19.62
CA LEU A 405 8.20 17.59 -18.35
C LEU A 405 9.46 17.55 -17.49
N ALA A 406 10.16 16.41 -17.47
CA ALA A 406 11.43 16.24 -16.77
C ALA A 406 12.46 17.27 -17.25
N SER A 407 12.51 17.55 -18.56
CA SER A 407 13.46 18.47 -19.19
C SER A 407 13.39 19.89 -18.64
N ILE A 408 12.20 20.35 -18.25
CA ILE A 408 12.00 21.66 -17.63
C ILE A 408 12.70 21.69 -16.26
N VAL A 409 12.45 20.68 -15.43
CA VAL A 409 13.04 20.57 -14.08
C VAL A 409 14.56 20.37 -14.16
N VAL A 410 15.00 19.45 -15.02
CA VAL A 410 16.43 19.16 -15.29
C VAL A 410 17.15 20.41 -15.78
N GLY A 411 16.55 21.17 -16.70
CA GLY A 411 17.10 22.44 -17.21
C GLY A 411 17.24 23.49 -16.11
N LEU A 412 16.26 23.61 -15.20
CA LEU A 412 16.36 24.52 -14.06
C LEU A 412 17.52 24.13 -13.12
N PHE A 413 17.70 22.85 -12.83
CA PHE A 413 18.84 22.36 -12.04
C PHE A 413 20.19 22.62 -12.73
N TYR A 414 20.28 22.34 -14.02
CA TYR A 414 21.47 22.63 -14.83
C TYR A 414 21.85 24.11 -14.75
N MET A 415 20.88 25.00 -15.01
CA MET A 415 21.11 26.45 -14.99
C MET A 415 21.47 26.96 -13.59
N SER A 416 20.92 26.37 -12.53
CA SER A 416 21.27 26.70 -11.15
C SER A 416 22.71 26.31 -10.81
N LEU A 417 23.13 25.10 -11.20
CA LEU A 417 24.51 24.62 -11.01
C LEU A 417 25.52 25.47 -11.77
N CYS A 418 25.27 25.77 -13.04
CA CYS A 418 26.17 26.59 -13.86
C CYS A 418 26.29 28.05 -13.39
N LYS A 419 25.31 28.56 -12.62
CA LYS A 419 25.37 29.89 -12.00
C LYS A 419 26.11 29.90 -10.66
N THR A 420 26.22 28.77 -9.99
CA THR A 420 26.77 28.65 -8.64
C THR A 420 28.18 28.07 -8.61
N LEU A 421 28.51 27.20 -9.57
CA LEU A 421 29.79 26.52 -9.68
C LEU A 421 30.45 26.86 -11.01
N PRO A 422 31.81 26.80 -11.09
CA PRO A 422 32.49 26.89 -12.38
C PRO A 422 32.02 25.77 -13.32
N GLU A 423 31.95 26.08 -14.61
CA GLU A 423 31.27 25.26 -15.62
C GLU A 423 31.64 23.77 -15.56
N THR A 424 32.93 23.42 -15.56
CA THR A 424 33.36 22.02 -15.55
C THR A 424 32.91 21.26 -14.30
N LEU A 425 32.89 21.90 -13.12
CA LEU A 425 32.39 21.27 -11.90
C LEU A 425 30.87 21.15 -11.94
N ALA A 426 30.18 22.23 -12.35
CA ALA A 426 28.74 22.27 -12.47
C ALA A 426 28.22 21.13 -13.34
N VAL A 427 28.80 20.96 -14.53
CA VAL A 427 28.42 19.90 -15.47
C VAL A 427 28.78 18.52 -14.92
N SER A 428 29.93 18.35 -14.26
CA SER A 428 30.32 17.06 -13.65
C SER A 428 29.32 16.59 -12.57
N VAL A 429 28.88 17.51 -11.70
CA VAL A 429 27.87 17.25 -10.67
C VAL A 429 26.50 17.02 -11.30
N PHE A 430 26.13 17.85 -12.28
CA PHE A 430 24.87 17.71 -13.01
C PHE A 430 24.73 16.34 -13.67
N VAL A 431 25.77 15.87 -14.37
CA VAL A 431 25.76 14.58 -15.05
C VAL A 431 25.61 13.42 -14.06
N GLY A 432 26.29 13.49 -12.92
CA GLY A 432 26.11 12.54 -11.82
C GLY A 432 24.67 12.52 -11.29
N GLY A 433 24.08 13.70 -11.08
CA GLY A 433 22.69 13.83 -10.64
C GLY A 433 21.68 13.34 -11.69
N LEU A 434 21.89 13.63 -12.96
CA LEU A 434 21.05 13.15 -14.06
C LEU A 434 21.13 11.63 -14.20
N CYS A 435 22.30 11.03 -14.00
CA CYS A 435 22.45 9.58 -13.95
C CYS A 435 21.70 8.98 -12.75
N GLY A 436 21.81 9.61 -11.57
CA GLY A 436 21.02 9.28 -10.39
C GLY A 436 19.51 9.29 -10.66
N TYR A 437 19.00 10.30 -11.37
CA TYR A 437 17.60 10.38 -11.81
C TYR A 437 17.18 9.20 -12.69
N VAL A 438 17.98 8.86 -13.71
CA VAL A 438 17.67 7.72 -14.57
C VAL A 438 17.60 6.43 -13.76
N VAL A 439 18.56 6.24 -12.83
CA VAL A 439 18.57 5.05 -11.97
C VAL A 439 17.38 5.03 -11.00
N TYR A 440 17.01 6.17 -10.43
CA TYR A 440 15.80 6.32 -9.62
C TYR A 440 14.56 5.85 -10.38
N ASP A 441 14.33 6.36 -11.59
CA ASP A 441 13.14 6.02 -12.38
C ASP A 441 13.12 4.52 -12.72
N MET A 442 14.29 3.93 -13.02
CA MET A 442 14.39 2.50 -13.32
C MET A 442 14.22 1.62 -12.08
N ILE A 443 14.76 2.03 -10.92
CA ILE A 443 14.52 1.35 -9.66
C ILE A 443 13.02 1.42 -9.34
N HIS A 444 12.42 2.60 -9.39
CA HIS A 444 10.99 2.79 -9.12
C HIS A 444 10.14 1.87 -10.00
N TYR A 445 10.40 1.85 -11.30
CA TYR A 445 9.72 0.94 -12.23
C TYR A 445 9.92 -0.53 -11.85
N TYR A 446 11.15 -0.93 -11.50
CA TYR A 446 11.46 -2.28 -11.08
C TYR A 446 10.83 -2.67 -9.74
N LEU A 447 10.61 -1.74 -8.80
CA LEU A 447 9.92 -2.03 -7.55
C LEU A 447 8.44 -2.41 -7.81
N HIS A 448 7.78 -1.78 -8.79
CA HIS A 448 6.41 -2.13 -9.16
C HIS A 448 6.29 -3.40 -10.01
N TYR A 449 7.13 -3.56 -11.04
CA TYR A 449 6.99 -4.63 -12.04
C TYR A 449 7.96 -5.78 -11.88
N GLY A 450 9.10 -5.53 -11.25
CA GLY A 450 10.13 -6.52 -11.02
C GLY A 450 9.73 -7.55 -9.97
N SER A 451 10.48 -8.64 -9.95
CA SER A 451 10.41 -9.65 -8.89
C SER A 451 11.78 -9.80 -8.23
N PRO A 452 12.18 -8.83 -7.37
CA PRO A 452 13.46 -8.89 -6.68
C PRO A 452 13.58 -10.18 -5.87
N LYS A 453 14.79 -10.76 -5.84
CA LYS A 453 15.06 -11.98 -5.06
C LYS A 453 14.82 -11.72 -3.58
N ARG A 454 14.09 -12.62 -2.90
CA ARG A 454 13.83 -12.54 -1.46
C ARG A 454 15.14 -12.39 -0.67
N GLY A 455 15.16 -11.49 0.30
CA GLY A 455 16.34 -11.16 1.12
C GLY A 455 17.33 -10.20 0.46
N SER A 456 17.12 -9.79 -0.79
CA SER A 456 17.92 -8.72 -1.40
C SER A 456 17.50 -7.34 -0.90
N TYR A 457 18.39 -6.36 -1.07
CA TYR A 457 18.09 -4.95 -0.80
C TYR A 457 16.86 -4.46 -1.60
N LEU A 458 16.79 -4.78 -2.90
CA LEU A 458 15.66 -4.41 -3.75
C LEU A 458 14.34 -5.08 -3.35
N TYR A 459 14.38 -6.28 -2.75
CA TYR A 459 13.18 -6.90 -2.19
C TYR A 459 12.66 -6.12 -0.98
N SER A 460 13.57 -5.68 -0.11
CA SER A 460 13.23 -4.86 1.06
C SER A 460 12.70 -3.49 0.63
N LEU A 461 13.34 -2.84 -0.35
CA LEU A 461 12.84 -1.61 -0.95
C LEU A 461 11.48 -1.78 -1.64
N LYS A 462 11.25 -2.88 -2.36
CA LYS A 462 9.94 -3.16 -2.97
C LYS A 462 8.88 -3.24 -1.89
N ALA A 463 9.13 -4.00 -0.83
CA ALA A 463 8.20 -4.13 0.27
C ALA A 463 7.93 -2.79 0.97
N TYR A 464 8.98 -2.00 1.20
CA TYR A 464 8.91 -0.66 1.79
C TYR A 464 8.09 0.31 0.93
N HIS A 465 8.36 0.37 -0.38
CA HIS A 465 7.62 1.23 -1.31
C HIS A 465 6.16 0.80 -1.52
N VAL A 466 5.90 -0.51 -1.51
CA VAL A 466 4.53 -1.02 -1.56
C VAL A 466 3.77 -0.61 -0.28
N LYS A 467 4.39 -0.68 0.91
CA LYS A 467 3.76 -0.15 2.13
C LYS A 467 3.44 1.34 2.02
N HIS A 468 4.33 2.13 1.43
CA HIS A 468 4.08 3.54 1.17
C HIS A 468 2.79 3.76 0.34
N HIS A 469 2.59 2.96 -0.73
CA HIS A 469 1.38 3.04 -1.56
C HIS A 469 0.07 2.69 -0.82
N PHE A 470 0.09 1.63 -0.02
CA PHE A 470 -1.16 0.99 0.46
C PHE A 470 -1.47 1.22 1.95
N GLU A 471 -0.49 1.61 2.74
CA GLU A 471 -0.60 1.66 4.20
C GLU A 471 -0.11 3.00 4.78
N HIS A 472 1.08 3.45 4.37
CA HIS A 472 1.78 4.59 4.98
C HIS A 472 2.13 5.69 3.97
N GLN A 473 1.13 6.30 3.34
CA GLN A 473 1.31 7.31 2.27
C GLN A 473 1.96 8.62 2.72
N ARG A 474 2.16 8.80 4.04
CA ARG A 474 2.83 9.97 4.62
C ARG A 474 4.25 9.66 5.13
N SER A 475 4.76 8.47 4.85
CA SER A 475 6.08 7.97 5.22
C SER A 475 6.68 7.18 4.05
N GLY A 476 7.98 6.91 4.07
CA GLY A 476 8.65 6.13 3.04
C GLY A 476 8.81 6.87 1.72
N PHE A 477 9.34 8.09 1.76
CA PHE A 477 9.55 8.90 0.57
C PHE A 477 10.84 8.52 -0.18
N GLY A 478 11.73 7.74 0.43
CA GLY A 478 12.91 7.22 -0.25
C GLY A 478 12.59 6.04 -1.17
N ILE A 479 12.89 6.14 -2.47
CA ILE A 479 12.67 5.07 -3.44
C ILE A 479 13.97 4.31 -3.74
N THR A 480 15.07 5.04 -4.01
CA THR A 480 16.39 4.44 -4.23
C THR A 480 17.03 4.00 -2.92
N THR A 481 16.74 4.72 -1.84
CA THR A 481 17.25 4.46 -0.50
C THR A 481 16.35 5.03 0.58
N THR A 482 16.25 4.32 1.70
CA THR A 482 15.56 4.80 2.91
C THR A 482 16.41 5.78 3.73
N PHE A 483 17.66 6.06 3.32
CA PHE A 483 18.62 6.87 4.08
C PHE A 483 18.04 8.20 4.55
N TRP A 484 17.34 8.94 3.69
CA TRP A 484 16.76 10.24 4.02
C TRP A 484 15.48 10.15 4.86
N ASP A 485 14.80 9.01 4.88
CA ASP A 485 13.63 8.85 5.77
C ASP A 485 14.02 8.88 7.25
N HIS A 486 15.23 8.40 7.60
CA HIS A 486 15.71 8.36 8.99
C HIS A 486 15.92 9.75 9.62
N PRO A 487 16.77 10.65 9.08
CA PRO A 487 17.02 11.95 9.69
C PRO A 487 15.78 12.85 9.72
N PHE A 488 14.79 12.60 8.85
CA PHE A 488 13.56 13.38 8.76
C PHE A 488 12.34 12.72 9.41
N ASN A 489 12.52 11.59 10.10
CA ASN A 489 11.49 10.84 10.80
C ASN A 489 10.27 10.49 9.92
N THR A 490 10.55 10.03 8.70
CA THR A 490 9.53 9.54 7.75
C THR A 490 9.72 8.06 7.44
N VAL A 491 10.36 7.30 8.32
CA VAL A 491 10.56 5.85 8.16
C VAL A 491 9.24 5.10 8.34
N ILE A 492 8.97 4.12 7.48
CA ILE A 492 7.85 3.20 7.67
C ILE A 492 8.21 2.18 8.76
N PRO A 493 7.37 1.98 9.80
CA PRO A 493 7.63 0.98 10.83
C PRO A 493 7.81 -0.43 10.23
N ASP A 494 8.81 -1.15 10.75
CA ASP A 494 9.05 -2.56 10.43
C ASP A 494 8.00 -3.46 11.11
N GLU A 495 6.74 -3.33 10.74
CA GLU A 495 5.78 -4.38 11.00
C GLU A 495 6.13 -5.57 10.09
N LYS A 496 6.50 -6.70 10.72
CA LYS A 496 6.87 -7.93 10.02
C LYS A 496 5.66 -8.41 9.19
N PHE A 497 5.91 -8.68 7.91
CA PHE A 497 5.02 -9.48 7.05
C PHE A 497 4.95 -10.93 7.52
#